data_AF-A0A1M6FIH1-F1
#
_entry.id   AF-A0A1M6FIH1-F1
#
_cell.length_a   1.000
_cell.length_b   1.000
_cell.length_c   1.000
_cell.angle_alpha   90.00
_cell.angle_beta   90.00
_cell.angle_gamma   90.00
#
_symmetry.space_group_name_H-M   'P 1'
#
loop_
_entity.id
_entity.type
_entity.pdbx_description
1 polymer ?
#
loop_
_entity_poly.entity_id
_entity_poly.type
_entity_poly.pdbx_seq_one_letter_code
_entity_poly.pdbx_strand_id
1 'polypeptide(L)'
;MKQIIIMALAAIFILSGCKSKEEKALEAIKNEMFKTLYDFESYQPVETKIDSAFLSIYTDSTILSHGYVSSAILDEVNTTLEEVKDGNRTAKIWSDSYSSYGREQYNEAREKAEKGLEKLDIYFEAINAHYDTIRQLAQNINPDFYGWKVTHKFRCKTKGGNSTLGTYIYI
;
A
#
# COMPACT_ATOMS: atom_id res chain seq x y z
N MET A 1 -6.54 6.99 13.33
CA MET A 1 -6.30 6.38 12.00
C MET A 1 -6.06 4.89 12.22
N LYS A 2 -6.94 4.02 11.71
CA LYS A 2 -6.69 2.57 11.74
C LYS A 2 -5.57 2.29 10.74
N GLN A 3 -4.33 2.12 11.21
CA GLN A 3 -3.25 1.64 10.36
C GLN A 3 -3.38 0.12 10.26
N ILE A 4 -3.92 -0.36 9.14
CA ILE A 4 -3.94 -1.79 8.81
C ILE A 4 -2.61 -2.05 8.11
N ILE A 5 -1.63 -2.56 8.85
CA ILE A 5 -0.39 -3.07 8.28
C ILE A 5 -0.61 -4.56 8.04
N ILE A 6 -0.64 -4.96 6.77
CA ILE A 6 -0.70 -6.37 6.35
C ILE A 6 0.75 -6.84 6.27
N MET A 7 1.22 -7.57 7.28
CA MET A 7 2.50 -8.26 7.20
C MET A 7 2.24 -9.72 6.84
N ALA A 8 2.69 -10.11 5.64
CA ALA A 8 2.70 -11.48 5.17
C ALA A 8 3.79 -12.28 5.92
N LEU A 9 3.50 -12.63 7.17
CA LEU A 9 4.22 -13.67 7.87
C LEU A 9 3.60 -15.00 7.43
N ALA A 10 4.24 -15.66 6.47
CA ALA A 10 3.93 -17.04 6.09
C ALA A 10 4.08 -17.95 7.31
N ALA A 11 3.05 -18.00 8.14
CA ALA A 11 3.06 -18.75 9.38
C ALA A 11 2.73 -20.20 9.03
N ILE A 12 3.75 -20.93 8.60
CA ILE A 12 3.76 -22.39 8.58
C ILE A 12 3.70 -22.83 10.04
N PHE A 13 2.51 -22.77 10.64
CA PHE A 13 2.22 -23.33 11.95
C PHE A 13 2.18 -24.86 11.81
N ILE A 14 3.36 -25.50 11.88
CA ILE A 14 3.43 -26.94 12.07
C ILE A 14 2.78 -27.23 13.44
N LEU A 15 1.65 -27.94 13.39
CA LEU A 15 0.72 -28.24 14.49
C LEU A 15 1.27 -29.28 15.49
N SER A 16 2.57 -29.27 15.82
CA SER A 16 3.14 -30.14 16.86
C SER A 16 3.38 -29.35 18.16
N GLY A 17 2.96 -29.88 19.31
CA GLY A 17 3.21 -29.33 20.66
C GLY A 17 1.96 -28.98 21.47
N CYS A 18 2.09 -29.01 22.81
CA CYS A 18 0.99 -28.84 23.78
C CYS A 18 0.37 -27.43 23.89
N LYS A 19 0.93 -26.42 23.21
CA LYS A 19 0.40 -25.06 23.24
C LYS A 19 -0.80 -24.89 22.30
N SER A 20 -1.76 -24.05 22.70
CA SER A 20 -2.89 -23.70 21.85
C SER A 20 -2.45 -22.89 20.61
N LYS A 21 -3.28 -22.82 19.57
CA LYS A 21 -2.99 -21.98 18.39
C LYS A 21 -2.82 -20.51 18.77
N GLU A 22 -3.63 -20.03 19.72
CA GLU A 22 -3.60 -18.66 20.23
C GLU A 22 -2.31 -18.37 20.98
N GLU A 23 -1.84 -19.29 21.82
CA GLU A 23 -0.57 -19.15 22.54
C GLU A 23 0.62 -19.09 21.59
N LYS A 24 0.64 -19.95 20.56
CA LYS A 24 1.69 -19.95 19.53
C LYS A 24 1.67 -18.65 18.72
N ALA A 25 0.49 -18.16 18.35
CA ALA A 25 0.34 -16.89 17.63
C ALA A 25 0.80 -15.70 18.49
N LEU A 26 0.40 -15.63 19.75
CA LEU A 26 0.81 -14.59 20.70
C LEU A 26 2.34 -14.57 20.90
N GLU A 27 2.98 -15.74 20.99
CA GLU A 27 4.43 -15.84 21.11
C GLU A 27 5.15 -15.33 19.86
N ALA A 28 4.69 -15.72 18.68
CA ALA A 28 5.23 -15.23 17.41
C ALA A 28 5.06 -13.70 17.26
N ILE A 29 3.85 -13.19 17.54
CA ILE A 29 3.53 -11.76 17.49
C ILE A 29 4.40 -10.99 18.50
N LYS A 30 4.56 -11.49 19.73
CA LYS A 30 5.41 -10.82 20.73
C LYS A 30 6.86 -10.70 20.24
N ASN A 31 7.41 -11.76 19.65
CA ASN A 31 8.77 -11.75 19.09
C ASN A 31 8.93 -10.77 17.92
N GLU A 32 7.89 -10.60 17.12
CA GLU A 32 7.86 -9.60 16.06
C GLU A 32 7.72 -8.19 16.62
N MET A 33 6.80 -7.96 17.56
CA MET A 33 6.59 -6.65 18.19
C MET A 33 7.86 -6.15 18.87
N PHE A 34 8.66 -7.05 19.45
CA PHE A 34 9.97 -6.72 19.99
C PHE A 34 10.92 -6.13 18.94
N LYS A 35 10.83 -6.58 17.69
CA LYS A 35 11.66 -6.10 16.58
C LYS A 35 11.11 -4.82 15.94
N THR A 36 9.78 -4.64 15.95
CA THR A 36 9.13 -3.60 15.14
C THR A 36 8.63 -2.40 15.93
N LEU A 37 8.25 -2.58 17.20
CA LEU A 37 7.75 -1.47 18.01
C LEU A 37 8.90 -0.60 18.50
N TYR A 38 8.69 0.72 18.46
CA TYR A 38 9.66 1.68 18.96
C TYR A 38 9.88 1.55 20.49
N ASP A 39 8.79 1.39 21.24
CA ASP A 39 8.81 1.17 22.69
C ASP A 39 8.10 -0.16 22.99
N PHE A 40 8.85 -1.25 22.90
CA PHE A 40 8.33 -2.58 23.21
C PHE A 40 7.95 -2.75 24.68
N GLU A 41 8.62 -2.07 25.63
CA GLU A 41 8.27 -2.17 27.05
C GLU A 41 6.85 -1.66 27.34
N SER A 42 6.36 -0.72 26.52
CA SER A 42 4.99 -0.23 26.60
C SER A 42 3.94 -1.14 25.92
N TYR A 43 4.35 -2.21 25.24
CA TYR A 43 3.46 -3.12 24.52
C TYR A 43 2.56 -3.88 25.48
N GLN A 44 1.25 -3.76 25.25
CA GLN A 44 0.22 -4.47 25.99
C GLN A 44 -0.75 -5.12 25.00
N PRO A 45 -0.79 -6.46 24.88
CA PRO A 45 -1.79 -7.13 24.07
C PRO A 45 -3.18 -6.86 24.66
N VAL A 46 -4.13 -6.50 23.80
CA VAL A 46 -5.52 -6.19 24.17
C VAL A 46 -6.46 -7.30 23.74
N GLU A 47 -6.29 -7.81 22.52
CA GLU A 47 -7.12 -8.87 21.98
C GLU A 47 -6.36 -9.65 20.91
N THR A 48 -6.48 -10.98 20.89
CA THR A 48 -6.00 -11.82 19.78
C THR A 48 -7.13 -12.72 19.34
N LYS A 49 -7.50 -12.63 18.07
CA LYS A 49 -8.53 -13.48 17.46
C LYS A 49 -7.90 -14.30 16.36
N ILE A 50 -8.09 -15.61 16.43
CA ILE A 50 -7.74 -16.54 15.36
C ILE A 50 -9.02 -16.92 14.62
N ASP A 51 -8.98 -16.81 13.30
CA ASP A 51 -10.08 -17.11 12.41
C ASP A 51 -9.54 -17.85 11.19
N SER A 52 -10.43 -18.46 10.41
CA SER A 52 -10.05 -19.11 9.15
C SER A 52 -9.67 -18.04 8.10
N ALA A 53 -8.61 -18.31 7.35
CA ALA A 53 -8.24 -17.53 6.16
C ALA A 53 -8.77 -18.24 4.92
N PHE A 54 -9.55 -17.51 4.13
CA PHE A 54 -10.11 -17.97 2.86
C PHE A 54 -9.56 -17.15 1.72
N LEU A 55 -9.32 -17.80 0.59
CA LEU A 55 -8.86 -17.14 -0.62
C LEU A 55 -9.91 -16.13 -1.06
N SER A 56 -9.46 -14.92 -1.38
CA SER A 56 -10.30 -13.77 -1.71
C SER A 56 -9.45 -12.76 -2.46
N ILE A 57 -10.08 -11.76 -3.06
CA ILE A 57 -9.37 -10.70 -3.78
C ILE A 57 -8.42 -9.90 -2.87
N TYR A 58 -8.60 -10.00 -1.56
CA TYR A 58 -7.77 -9.33 -0.55
C TYR A 58 -6.66 -10.23 0.03
N THR A 59 -6.62 -11.49 -0.38
CA THR A 59 -5.69 -12.50 0.13
C THR A 59 -4.93 -13.24 -0.96
N ASP A 60 -5.39 -13.18 -2.20
CA ASP A 60 -4.67 -13.71 -3.35
C ASP A 60 -3.43 -12.86 -3.65
N SER A 61 -2.24 -13.47 -3.60
CA SER A 61 -0.97 -12.78 -3.76
C SER A 61 -0.78 -12.17 -5.16
N THR A 62 -1.36 -12.80 -6.19
CA THR A 62 -1.28 -12.31 -7.57
C THR A 62 -2.12 -11.05 -7.69
N ILE A 63 -3.39 -11.09 -7.25
CA ILE A 63 -4.28 -9.92 -7.25
C ILE A 63 -3.67 -8.77 -6.44
N LEU A 64 -3.14 -9.07 -5.24
CA LEU A 64 -2.48 -8.06 -4.40
C LEU A 64 -1.26 -7.45 -5.10
N SER A 65 -0.46 -8.25 -5.80
CA SER A 65 0.69 -7.75 -6.57
C SER A 65 0.26 -6.76 -7.67
N HIS A 66 -0.78 -7.07 -8.44
CA HIS A 66 -1.33 -6.13 -9.41
C HIS A 66 -1.87 -4.86 -8.73
N GLY A 67 -2.50 -4.98 -7.55
CA GLY A 67 -2.94 -3.84 -6.75
C GLY A 67 -1.80 -2.94 -6.30
N TYR A 68 -0.69 -3.50 -5.82
CA TYR A 68 0.51 -2.75 -5.43
C TYR A 68 1.15 -2.02 -6.62
N VAL A 69 1.29 -2.69 -7.76
CA VAL A 69 1.82 -2.05 -8.97
C VAL A 69 0.91 -0.92 -9.43
N SER A 70 -0.42 -1.14 -9.42
CA SER A 70 -1.39 -0.10 -9.76
C SER A 70 -1.28 1.12 -8.84
N SER A 71 -1.10 0.90 -7.53
CA SER A 71 -0.89 1.98 -6.56
C SER A 71 0.37 2.78 -6.86
N ALA A 72 1.49 2.12 -7.18
CA ALA A 72 2.74 2.80 -7.53
C ALA A 72 2.59 3.64 -8.81
N ILE A 73 1.89 3.12 -9.82
CA ILE A 73 1.62 3.89 -11.05
C ILE A 73 0.72 5.10 -10.75
N LEU A 74 -0.27 4.97 -9.86
CA LEU A 74 -1.12 6.10 -9.46
C LEU A 74 -0.33 7.21 -8.77
N ASP A 75 0.71 6.88 -8.00
CA ASP A 75 1.60 7.89 -7.41
C ASP A 75 2.39 8.66 -8.49
N GLU A 76 2.87 7.96 -9.52
CA GLU A 76 3.53 8.57 -10.69
C GLU A 76 2.55 9.42 -11.52
N VAL A 77 1.30 8.98 -11.68
CA VAL A 77 0.23 9.75 -12.34
C VAL A 77 -0.02 11.06 -11.59
N ASN A 78 -0.15 11.02 -10.26
CA ASN A 78 -0.37 12.23 -9.47
C ASN A 78 0.80 13.20 -9.60
N THR A 79 2.02 12.70 -9.51
CA THR A 79 3.24 13.52 -9.66
C THR A 79 3.31 14.16 -11.04
N THR A 80 3.13 13.37 -12.11
CA THR A 80 3.18 13.84 -13.49
C THR A 80 2.06 14.83 -13.80
N LEU A 81 0.86 14.62 -13.25
CA LEU A 81 -0.26 15.53 -13.42
C LEU A 81 0.03 16.92 -12.81
N GLU A 82 0.69 16.97 -11.65
CA GLU A 82 1.13 18.24 -11.06
C GLU A 82 2.21 18.93 -11.91
N GLU A 83 3.14 18.19 -12.50
CA GLU A 83 4.12 18.74 -13.45
C GLU A 83 3.46 19.34 -14.71
N VAL A 84 2.46 18.65 -15.26
CA VAL A 84 1.69 19.13 -16.41
C VAL A 84 0.94 20.42 -16.07
N LYS A 85 0.28 20.48 -14.90
CA LYS A 85 -0.41 21.68 -14.43
C LYS A 85 0.55 22.84 -14.24
N ASP A 86 1.71 22.60 -13.66
CA ASP A 86 2.74 23.62 -13.45
C ASP A 86 3.33 24.13 -14.77
N GLY A 87 3.63 23.23 -15.71
CA GLY A 87 4.06 23.58 -17.05
C GLY A 87 3.03 24.46 -17.77
N ASN A 88 1.75 24.07 -17.74
CA ASN A 88 0.66 24.87 -18.33
C ASN A 88 0.52 26.25 -17.67
N ARG A 89 0.67 26.34 -16.35
CA ARG A 89 0.65 27.62 -15.63
C ARG A 89 1.82 28.50 -16.05
N THR A 90 3.02 27.94 -16.16
CA THR A 90 4.22 28.66 -16.58
C THR A 90 4.11 29.14 -18.02
N ALA A 91 3.64 28.29 -18.94
CA ALA A 91 3.34 28.69 -20.31
C ALA A 91 2.33 29.85 -20.36
N LYS A 92 1.30 29.82 -19.53
CA LYS A 92 0.33 30.93 -19.45
C LYS A 92 0.95 32.24 -18.95
N ILE A 93 1.91 32.20 -18.03
CA ILE A 93 2.61 33.41 -17.53
C ILE A 93 3.43 34.06 -18.65
N TRP A 94 4.07 33.24 -19.49
CA TRP A 94 4.98 33.70 -20.52
C TRP A 94 4.34 33.89 -21.91
N SER A 95 3.04 33.62 -22.06
CA SER A 95 2.35 33.60 -23.36
C SER A 95 2.48 34.90 -24.15
N ASP A 96 2.50 36.03 -23.44
CA ASP A 96 2.49 37.37 -24.05
C ASP A 96 3.89 38.00 -24.08
N SER A 97 4.94 37.24 -23.75
CA SER A 97 6.31 37.76 -23.73
C SER A 97 6.91 37.84 -25.14
N TYR A 98 7.32 39.04 -25.54
CA TYR A 98 8.05 39.29 -26.79
C TYR A 98 9.57 39.14 -26.65
N SER A 99 10.08 38.94 -25.43
CA SER A 99 11.51 38.76 -25.18
C SER A 99 11.99 37.38 -25.62
N SER A 100 13.26 37.26 -26.02
CA SER A 100 13.84 35.95 -26.35
C SER A 100 13.73 34.97 -25.18
N TYR A 101 14.08 35.44 -23.98
CA TYR A 101 14.00 34.65 -22.75
C TYR A 101 12.56 34.20 -22.46
N GLY A 102 11.57 35.09 -22.55
CA GLY A 102 10.18 34.70 -22.28
C GLY A 102 9.61 33.72 -23.30
N ARG A 103 10.00 33.83 -24.58
CA ARG A 103 9.64 32.82 -25.59
C ARG A 103 10.27 31.45 -25.29
N GLU A 104 11.52 31.43 -24.85
CA GLU A 104 12.20 30.20 -24.42
C GLU A 104 11.48 29.55 -23.24
N GLN A 105 11.19 30.33 -22.19
CA GLN A 105 10.43 29.85 -21.02
C GLN A 105 9.05 29.31 -21.38
N TYR A 106 8.33 29.99 -22.30
CA TYR A 106 7.05 29.51 -22.82
C TYR A 106 7.20 28.15 -23.52
N ASN A 107 8.17 28.03 -24.44
CA ASN A 107 8.38 26.83 -25.22
C ASN A 107 8.79 25.64 -24.35
N GLU A 108 9.74 25.83 -23.42
CA GLU A 108 10.19 24.78 -22.50
C GLU A 108 9.05 24.29 -21.61
N ALA A 109 8.24 25.22 -21.08
CA ALA A 109 7.11 24.87 -20.22
C ALA A 109 6.04 24.06 -20.97
N ARG A 110 5.78 24.42 -22.24
CA ARG A 110 4.87 23.68 -23.12
C ARG A 110 5.39 22.30 -23.47
N GLU A 111 6.65 22.20 -23.89
CA GLU A 111 7.28 20.92 -24.23
C GLU A 111 7.26 19.96 -23.03
N LYS A 112 7.55 20.48 -21.82
CA LYS A 112 7.48 19.69 -20.59
C LYS A 112 6.05 19.20 -20.31
N ALA A 113 5.04 20.07 -20.47
CA ALA A 113 3.64 19.70 -20.27
C ALA A 113 3.17 18.66 -21.29
N GLU A 114 3.54 18.82 -22.57
CA GLU A 114 3.19 17.89 -23.64
C GLU A 114 3.80 16.51 -23.41
N LYS A 115 5.10 16.43 -23.08
CA LYS A 115 5.75 15.16 -22.68
C LYS A 115 5.12 14.54 -21.44
N GLY A 116 4.65 15.36 -20.49
CA GLY A 116 3.94 14.88 -19.32
C GLY A 116 2.59 14.24 -19.68
N LEU A 117 1.86 14.81 -20.63
CA LEU A 117 0.61 14.22 -21.13
C LEU A 117 0.85 12.87 -21.82
N GLU A 118 1.87 12.76 -22.66
CA GLU A 118 2.24 11.48 -23.31
C GLU A 118 2.56 10.39 -22.26
N LYS A 119 3.26 10.74 -21.17
CA LYS A 119 3.51 9.80 -20.07
C LYS A 119 2.22 9.38 -19.36
N LEU A 120 1.30 10.32 -19.13
CA LEU A 120 0.01 10.02 -18.50
C LEU A 120 -0.79 8.99 -19.31
N ASP A 121 -0.80 9.10 -20.64
CA ASP A 121 -1.47 8.13 -21.50
C ASP A 121 -0.89 6.72 -21.31
N ILE A 122 0.43 6.58 -21.29
CA ILE A 122 1.12 5.30 -21.03
C ILE A 122 0.75 4.74 -19.64
N TYR A 123 0.72 5.60 -18.62
CA TYR A 123 0.33 5.17 -17.26
C TYR A 123 -1.12 4.71 -17.18
N PHE A 124 -2.04 5.39 -17.88
CA PHE A 124 -3.44 4.97 -17.92
C PHE A 124 -3.63 3.64 -18.66
N GLU A 125 -2.93 3.42 -19.76
CA GLU A 125 -2.91 2.11 -20.44
C GLU A 125 -2.42 1.00 -19.50
N ALA A 126 -1.33 1.24 -18.78
CA ALA A 126 -0.78 0.28 -17.83
C ALA A 126 -1.75 -0.03 -16.67
N ILE A 127 -2.32 1.00 -16.03
CA ILE A 127 -3.30 0.83 -14.95
C ILE A 127 -4.52 0.03 -15.43
N ASN A 128 -5.05 0.34 -16.63
CA ASN A 128 -6.19 -0.37 -17.18
C ASN A 128 -5.87 -1.86 -17.39
N ALA A 129 -4.67 -2.19 -17.90
CA ALA A 129 -4.25 -3.58 -18.05
C ALA A 129 -4.16 -4.33 -16.70
N HIS A 130 -3.64 -3.69 -15.64
CA HIS A 130 -3.63 -4.27 -14.30
C HIS A 130 -5.05 -4.45 -13.75
N TYR A 131 -5.93 -3.46 -13.94
CA TYR A 131 -7.32 -3.53 -13.49
C TYR A 131 -8.10 -4.66 -14.19
N ASP A 132 -7.94 -4.80 -15.51
CA ASP A 132 -8.56 -5.87 -16.28
C ASP A 132 -8.06 -7.24 -15.82
N THR A 133 -6.77 -7.37 -15.54
CA THR A 133 -6.19 -8.60 -14.98
C THR A 133 -6.79 -8.93 -13.61
N ILE A 134 -6.87 -7.95 -12.70
CA ILE A 134 -7.52 -8.12 -11.39
C ILE A 134 -8.97 -8.56 -11.56
N ARG A 135 -9.72 -7.93 -12.48
CA ARG A 135 -11.13 -8.27 -12.73
C ARG A 135 -11.29 -9.70 -13.25
N GLN A 136 -10.40 -10.16 -14.14
CA GLN A 136 -10.41 -11.53 -14.65
C GLN A 136 -10.08 -12.55 -13.54
N LEU A 137 -9.05 -12.28 -12.73
CA LEU A 137 -8.68 -13.15 -11.62
C LEU A 137 -9.79 -13.22 -10.57
N ALA A 138 -10.43 -12.09 -10.25
CA ALA A 138 -11.51 -12.01 -9.27
C ALA A 138 -12.75 -12.83 -9.68
N GLN A 139 -13.03 -13.00 -10.97
CA GLN A 139 -14.15 -13.82 -11.45
C GLN A 139 -13.97 -15.31 -11.16
N ASN A 140 -12.72 -15.78 -11.09
CA ASN A 140 -12.38 -17.18 -10.92
C ASN A 140 -12.03 -17.54 -9.47
N ILE A 141 -12.21 -16.59 -8.54
CA ILE A 141 -11.83 -16.82 -7.15
C ILE A 141 -12.83 -17.72 -6.45
N ASN A 142 -12.33 -18.82 -5.91
CA ASN A 142 -13.08 -19.71 -5.05
C ASN A 142 -12.61 -19.50 -3.60
N PRO A 143 -13.51 -19.33 -2.61
CA PRO A 143 -13.13 -19.09 -1.23
C PRO A 143 -12.64 -20.36 -0.54
N ASP A 144 -11.49 -20.87 -1.00
CA ASP A 144 -10.83 -22.04 -0.44
C ASP A 144 -10.10 -21.68 0.84
N PHE A 145 -10.25 -22.54 1.85
CA PHE A 145 -9.47 -22.43 3.09
C PHE A 145 -8.00 -22.68 2.77
N TYR A 146 -7.13 -21.74 3.16
CA TYR A 146 -5.68 -21.90 2.95
C TYR A 146 -4.84 -21.60 4.20
N GLY A 147 -5.46 -21.24 5.32
CA GLY A 147 -4.70 -20.95 6.53
C GLY A 147 -5.51 -20.33 7.66
N TRP A 148 -4.79 -19.71 8.60
CA TRP A 148 -5.37 -19.06 9.77
C TRP A 148 -5.02 -17.59 9.75
N LYS A 149 -6.04 -16.74 9.87
CA LYS A 149 -5.89 -15.30 10.02
C LYS A 149 -5.83 -14.97 11.51
N VAL A 150 -4.83 -14.22 11.93
CA VAL A 150 -4.71 -13.70 13.30
C VAL A 150 -4.94 -12.20 13.28
N THR A 151 -5.98 -11.73 13.97
CA THR A 151 -6.20 -10.31 14.23
C THR A 151 -5.72 -9.99 15.64
N HIS A 152 -4.68 -9.17 15.75
CA HIS A 152 -4.06 -8.82 17.02
C HIS A 152 -4.18 -7.32 17.30
N LYS A 153 -4.88 -6.99 18.38
CA LYS A 153 -5.03 -5.63 18.88
C LYS A 153 -4.15 -5.44 20.10
N PHE A 154 -3.44 -4.33 20.16
CA PHE A 154 -2.52 -4.01 21.25
C PHE A 154 -2.49 -2.51 21.53
N ARG A 155 -1.98 -2.15 22.70
CA ARG A 155 -1.61 -0.78 23.07
C ARG A 155 -0.09 -0.68 23.11
N CYS A 156 0.46 0.45 22.68
CA CYS A 156 1.88 0.79 22.87
C CYS A 156 2.07 2.30 22.89
N LYS A 157 3.26 2.77 23.19
CA LYS A 157 3.68 4.17 23.04
C LYS A 157 4.32 4.38 21.68
N THR A 158 3.97 5.50 21.06
CA THR A 158 4.63 6.00 19.85
C THR A 158 6.03 6.54 20.18
N LYS A 159 6.82 6.85 19.15
CA LYS A 159 8.12 7.53 19.30
C LYS A 159 8.05 8.82 20.14
N GLY A 160 6.91 9.53 20.11
CA GLY A 160 6.65 10.72 20.92
C GLY A 160 6.15 10.43 22.35
N GLY A 161 6.13 9.17 22.80
CA GLY A 161 5.68 8.77 24.14
C GLY A 161 4.16 8.68 24.32
N ASN A 162 3.36 9.12 23.33
CA ASN A 162 1.90 9.06 23.39
C ASN A 162 1.39 7.62 23.26
N SER A 163 0.42 7.26 24.09
CA SER A 163 -0.29 5.97 24.01
C SER A 163 -1.11 5.88 22.72
N THR A 164 -1.03 4.75 22.03
CA THR A 164 -1.78 4.44 20.82
C THR A 164 -2.32 3.01 20.86
N LEU A 165 -3.33 2.72 20.03
CA LEU A 165 -3.86 1.38 19.80
C LEU A 165 -3.48 0.93 18.39
N GLY A 166 -2.79 -0.20 18.30
CA GLY A 166 -2.46 -0.89 17.06
C GLY A 166 -3.42 -2.04 16.78
N THR A 167 -3.62 -2.37 15.51
CA THR A 167 -4.30 -3.60 15.10
C THR A 167 -3.58 -4.17 13.89
N TYR A 168 -2.93 -5.31 14.07
CA TYR A 168 -2.22 -6.01 13.01
C TYR A 168 -3.00 -7.26 12.59
N ILE A 169 -2.93 -7.57 11.30
CA ILE A 169 -3.56 -8.73 10.70
C ILE A 169 -2.46 -9.57 10.07
N TYR A 170 -2.38 -10.83 10.51
CA TYR A 170 -1.46 -11.84 10.01
C TYR A 170 -2.25 -12.88 9.25
N ILE A 171 -1.75 -13.25 8.08
CA ILE A 171 -2.37 -14.17 7.14
C ILE A 171 -1.28 -15.07 6.56
#